data_AF-A0A3D2XCI2-F1
#
_entry.id   AF-A0A3D2XCI2-F1
#
_cell.length_a   1.000
_cell.length_b   1.000
_cell.length_c   1.000
_cell.angle_alpha   90.00
_cell.angle_beta   90.00
_cell.angle_gamma   90.00
#
_symmetry.space_group_name_H-M   'P 1'
#
loop_
_entity.id
_entity.type
_entity.pdbx_description
1 polymer ?
#
loop_
_entity_poly.entity_id
_entity_poly.type
_entity_poly.pdbx_seq_one_letter_code
_entity_poly.pdbx_strand_id
1 'polypeptide(L)'
;MHRKDFIGQLLCVTGIGVLIHACKHQIKKWQIQINGSNAALGHRLRDGAVIPEPVETVYDDVVIVGAGISGLSAARYLSEHGITKIRLLELEKEIGGNAK
;
A
#
# COMPACT_ATOMS: atom_id res chain seq x y z
N MET A 1 -20.08 54.33 35.45
CA MET A 1 -19.71 53.02 34.84
C MET A 1 -20.16 51.91 35.78
N HIS A 2 -21.09 51.06 35.36
CA HIS A 2 -21.73 50.05 36.21
C HIS A 2 -20.86 48.79 36.36
N ARG A 3 -20.45 48.47 37.60
CA ARG A 3 -19.62 47.31 37.96
C ARG A 3 -20.10 45.97 37.39
N LYS A 4 -21.42 45.84 37.17
CA LYS A 4 -22.06 44.65 36.60
C LYS A 4 -21.71 44.46 35.12
N ASP A 5 -21.63 45.55 34.37
CA ASP A 5 -21.34 45.52 32.94
C ASP A 5 -19.86 45.19 32.70
N PHE A 6 -18.97 45.69 33.56
CA PHE A 6 -17.54 45.39 33.49
C PHE A 6 -17.24 43.91 33.79
N ILE A 7 -17.88 43.33 34.82
CA ILE A 7 -17.73 41.91 35.15
C ILE A 7 -18.30 41.01 34.03
N GLY A 8 -19.45 41.40 33.44
CA GLY A 8 -20.05 40.69 32.32
C GLY A 8 -19.18 40.69 31.06
N GLN A 9 -18.55 41.83 30.74
CA GLN A 9 -17.64 41.95 29.60
C GLN A 9 -16.35 41.13 29.80
N LEU A 10 -15.79 41.10 31.03
CA LEU A 10 -14.57 40.34 31.34
C LEU A 10 -14.77 38.81 31.24
N LEU A 11 -15.95 38.31 31.62
CA LEU A 11 -16.32 36.89 31.49
C LEU A 11 -16.51 36.47 30.02
N CYS A 12 -17.04 37.34 29.17
CA CYS A 12 -17.24 37.03 27.75
C CYS A 12 -15.90 36.92 26.99
N VAL A 13 -14.95 37.83 27.24
CA VAL A 13 -13.65 37.84 26.55
C VAL A 13 -12.80 36.61 26.91
N THR A 14 -12.87 36.14 28.16
CA THR A 14 -12.13 34.96 28.62
C THR A 14 -12.77 33.64 28.15
N GLY A 15 -14.10 33.56 28.11
CA GLY A 15 -14.81 32.35 27.65
C GLY A 15 -14.60 32.03 26.16
N ILE A 16 -14.56 33.06 25.31
CA ILE A 16 -14.39 32.88 23.85
C ILE A 16 -12.99 32.34 23.51
N GLY A 17 -11.95 32.78 24.21
CA GLY A 17 -10.56 32.32 23.96
C GLY A 17 -10.34 30.83 24.20
N VAL A 18 -11.04 30.25 25.18
CA VAL A 18 -10.95 28.81 25.51
C VAL A 18 -11.65 27.95 24.46
N LEU A 19 -12.79 28.40 23.93
CA LEU A 19 -13.55 27.69 22.89
C LEU A 19 -12.81 27.61 21.55
N ILE A 20 -12.02 28.61 21.18
CA ILE A 20 -11.25 28.61 19.92
C ILE A 20 -10.08 27.61 19.98
N HIS A 21 -9.49 27.36 21.16
CA HIS A 21 -8.46 26.33 21.33
C HIS A 21 -9.04 24.90 21.38
N ALA A 22 -10.30 24.74 21.81
CA ALA A 22 -10.95 23.43 21.87
C ALA A 22 -11.21 22.81 20.47
N CYS A 23 -11.26 23.62 19.41
CA CYS A 23 -11.39 23.13 18.03
C CYS A 23 -10.07 22.74 17.35
N LYS A 24 -8.90 22.91 18.00
CA LYS A 24 -7.62 22.38 17.47
C LYS A 24 -7.47 20.88 17.78
N HIS A 25 -8.48 20.09 17.45
CA HIS A 25 -8.31 18.64 17.41
C HIS A 25 -7.53 18.31 16.14
N GLN A 26 -6.20 18.33 16.24
CA GLN A 26 -5.32 17.86 15.17
C GLN A 26 -5.55 16.34 15.03
N ILE A 27 -6.41 15.96 14.09
CA ILE A 27 -6.50 14.59 13.63
C ILE A 27 -5.10 14.26 13.08
N LYS A 28 -4.37 13.39 13.77
CA LYS A 28 -3.11 12.84 13.24
C LYS A 28 -3.45 12.23 11.88
N LYS A 29 -2.98 12.88 10.81
CA LYS A 29 -3.06 12.32 9.46
C LYS A 29 -2.11 11.14 9.41
N TRP A 30 -2.65 9.94 9.61
CA TRP A 30 -1.96 8.72 9.25
C TRP A 30 -1.78 8.74 7.73
N GLN A 31 -0.53 8.71 7.28
CA GLN A 31 -0.24 8.49 5.87
C GLN A 31 -0.51 7.02 5.58
N ILE A 32 -1.76 6.71 5.26
CA ILE A 32 -2.18 5.39 4.79
C ILE A 32 -2.06 5.42 3.27
N GLN A 33 -1.20 4.57 2.73
CA GLN A 33 -1.09 4.34 1.30
C GLN A 33 -1.47 2.90 1.00
N ILE A 34 -2.28 2.70 -0.04
CA ILE A 34 -2.53 1.37 -0.58
C ILE A 34 -1.33 1.04 -1.47
N ASN A 35 -0.33 0.37 -0.91
CA ASN A 35 0.77 -0.24 -1.66
C ASN A 35 0.27 -1.58 -2.23
N GLY A 36 -0.60 -1.50 -3.24
CA GLY A 36 -1.08 -2.65 -3.99
C GLY A 36 -0.28 -2.89 -5.26
N SER A 37 -0.48 -4.04 -5.89
CA SER A 37 0.01 -4.36 -7.23
C SER A 37 -0.41 -3.31 -8.26
N ASN A 38 0.31 -3.20 -9.39
CA ASN A 38 0.02 -2.26 -10.45
C ASN A 38 -1.30 -2.62 -11.15
N ALA A 39 -2.40 -2.02 -10.68
CA ALA A 39 -3.74 -2.27 -11.19
C ALA A 39 -3.85 -1.95 -12.69
N ALA A 40 -3.10 -0.98 -13.21
CA ALA A 40 -3.10 -0.67 -14.63
C ALA A 40 -2.50 -1.81 -15.47
N LEU A 41 -1.42 -2.45 -15.02
CA LEU A 41 -0.88 -3.64 -15.68
C LEU A 41 -1.83 -4.83 -15.58
N GLY A 42 -2.40 -5.07 -14.39
CA GLY A 42 -3.37 -6.14 -14.19
C GLY A 42 -4.61 -6.00 -15.08
N HIS A 43 -5.17 -4.79 -15.20
CA HIS A 43 -6.29 -4.51 -16.10
C HIS A 43 -5.90 -4.71 -17.56
N ARG A 44 -4.72 -4.25 -17.99
CA ARG A 44 -4.26 -4.49 -19.36
C ARG A 44 -4.20 -5.99 -19.70
N LEU A 45 -3.68 -6.81 -18.78
CA LEU A 45 -3.64 -8.26 -19.00
C LEU A 45 -5.04 -8.88 -19.03
N ARG A 46 -5.91 -8.50 -18.09
CA ARG A 46 -7.31 -8.98 -18.00
C ARG A 46 -8.12 -8.60 -19.24
N ASP A 47 -7.95 -7.37 -19.72
CA ASP A 47 -8.74 -6.79 -20.82
C ASP A 47 -8.22 -7.23 -22.20
N GLY A 48 -7.35 -8.25 -22.23
CA GLY A 48 -6.90 -8.88 -23.47
C GLY A 48 -5.83 -8.07 -24.20
N ALA A 49 -4.86 -7.51 -23.47
CA ALA A 49 -3.66 -6.95 -24.09
C ALA A 49 -3.14 -7.90 -25.19
N VAL A 50 -2.69 -7.34 -26.31
CA VAL A 50 -2.14 -8.14 -27.41
C VAL A 50 -0.93 -8.90 -26.90
N ILE A 51 -1.09 -10.19 -26.67
CA ILE A 51 0.01 -11.10 -26.36
C ILE A 51 0.54 -11.58 -27.71
N PRO A 52 1.82 -11.30 -28.04
CA PRO A 52 2.41 -11.80 -29.27
C PRO A 52 2.45 -13.34 -29.26
N GLU A 53 2.47 -13.94 -30.44
CA GLU A 53 2.69 -15.38 -30.56
C GLU A 53 4.00 -15.78 -29.85
N PRO A 54 4.02 -16.92 -29.11
CA PRO A 54 5.22 -17.38 -28.44
C PRO A 54 6.37 -17.58 -29.43
N VAL A 55 7.50 -16.92 -29.17
CA VAL A 55 8.72 -17.04 -29.99
C VAL A 55 9.53 -18.27 -29.58
N GLU A 56 9.39 -18.71 -28.33
CA GLU A 56 10.10 -19.84 -27.76
C GLU A 56 9.20 -20.56 -26.75
N THR A 57 9.35 -21.88 -26.65
CA THR A 57 8.78 -22.68 -25.57
C THR A 57 9.91 -23.29 -24.76
N VAL A 58 9.96 -22.97 -23.46
CA VAL A 58 10.98 -23.49 -22.55
C VAL A 58 10.34 -24.44 -21.55
N TYR A 59 11.03 -25.55 -21.27
CA TYR A 59 10.59 -26.58 -20.34
C TYR A 59 11.46 -26.53 -19.09
N ASP A 60 10.82 -26.33 -17.93
CA ASP A 60 11.42 -26.36 -16.60
C ASP A 60 10.66 -27.35 -15.72
N ASP A 61 11.31 -27.84 -14.66
CA ASP A 61 10.69 -28.84 -13.77
C ASP A 61 9.57 -28.21 -12.94
N VAL A 62 9.74 -26.93 -12.56
CA VAL A 62 8.72 -26.14 -11.86
C VAL A 62 8.71 -24.71 -12.39
N VAL A 63 7.51 -24.20 -12.69
CA VAL A 63 7.26 -22.79 -13.01
C VAL A 63 6.42 -22.17 -11.90
N ILE A 64 6.91 -21.10 -11.28
CA ILE A 64 6.23 -20.34 -10.23
C ILE A 64 5.84 -18.98 -10.80
N VAL A 65 4.55 -18.66 -10.74
CA VAL A 65 4.00 -17.38 -11.20
C VAL A 65 3.74 -16.48 -9.99
N GLY A 66 4.48 -15.38 -9.92
CA GLY A 66 4.50 -14.41 -8.83
C GLY A 66 5.74 -14.55 -7.95
N ALA A 67 6.57 -13.50 -7.90
CA ALA A 67 7.75 -13.39 -7.05
C ALA A 67 7.48 -12.59 -5.76
N GLY A 68 6.28 -12.76 -5.18
CA GLY A 68 5.96 -12.31 -3.83
C GLY A 68 6.58 -13.21 -2.76
N ILE A 69 6.29 -12.92 -1.49
CA ILE A 69 6.78 -13.72 -0.36
C ILE A 69 6.44 -15.22 -0.49
N SER A 70 5.24 -15.55 -0.98
CA SER A 70 4.80 -16.93 -1.19
C SER A 70 5.61 -17.63 -2.27
N GLY A 71 5.79 -17.01 -3.43
CA GLY A 71 6.54 -17.58 -4.56
C GLY A 71 8.02 -17.73 -4.27
N LEU A 72 8.64 -16.73 -3.62
CA LEU A 72 10.02 -16.81 -3.16
C LEU A 72 10.20 -17.89 -2.09
N SER A 73 9.25 -18.02 -1.16
CA SER A 73 9.29 -19.10 -0.15
C SER A 73 9.16 -20.48 -0.79
N ALA A 74 8.29 -20.64 -1.79
CA ALA A 74 8.15 -21.88 -2.53
C ALA A 74 9.43 -22.22 -3.32
N ALA A 75 10.00 -21.25 -4.03
CA ALA A 75 11.25 -21.43 -4.77
C ALA A 75 12.40 -21.85 -3.84
N ARG A 76 12.51 -21.19 -2.68
CA ARG A 76 13.50 -21.55 -1.65
C ARG A 76 13.29 -22.98 -1.16
N TYR A 77 12.07 -23.32 -0.76
CA TYR A 77 11.75 -24.67 -0.26
C TYR A 77 12.13 -25.75 -1.27
N LEU A 78 11.74 -25.57 -2.54
CA LEU A 78 12.06 -26.53 -3.61
C LEU A 78 13.57 -26.64 -3.85
N SER A 79 14.29 -25.51 -3.86
CA SER A 79 15.74 -25.48 -4.00
C SER A 79 16.45 -26.21 -2.84
N GLU A 80 15.98 -26.05 -1.60
CA GLU A 80 16.53 -26.75 -0.44
C GLU A 80 16.29 -28.27 -0.50
N HIS A 81 15.30 -28.72 -1.29
CA HIS A 81 14.98 -30.13 -1.51
C HIS A 81 15.52 -30.69 -2.85
N GLY A 82 16.50 -30.01 -3.44
CA GLY A 82 17.24 -30.49 -4.63
C GLY A 82 16.55 -30.25 -5.97
N ILE A 83 15.41 -29.58 -5.99
CA ILE A 83 14.75 -29.16 -7.24
C ILE A 83 15.36 -27.83 -7.65
N THR A 84 16.18 -27.83 -8.70
CA THR A 84 16.99 -26.65 -9.09
C THR A 84 16.55 -26.01 -10.40
N LYS A 85 15.86 -26.75 -11.28
CA LYS A 85 15.34 -26.25 -12.55
C LYS A 85 13.99 -25.54 -12.36
N ILE A 86 14.02 -24.45 -11.59
CA ILE A 86 12.86 -23.64 -11.22
C ILE A 86 12.88 -22.33 -12.01
N ARG A 87 11.76 -21.99 -12.66
CA ARG A 87 11.54 -20.67 -13.26
C ARG A 87 10.57 -19.86 -12.42
N LEU A 88 11.00 -18.69 -11.94
CA LEU A 88 10.16 -17.73 -11.23
C LEU A 88 9.83 -16.55 -12.14
N LEU A 89 8.54 -16.28 -12.33
CA LEU A 89 8.03 -15.20 -13.19
C LEU A 89 7.33 -14.14 -12.33
N GLU A 90 7.55 -12.86 -12.62
CA GLU A 90 6.91 -11.74 -11.93
C GLU A 90 6.34 -10.75 -12.96
N LEU A 91 5.14 -10.23 -12.70
CA LEU A 91 4.48 -9.26 -13.56
C LEU A 91 5.11 -7.87 -13.40
N GLU A 92 5.46 -7.54 -12.16
CA GLU A 92 6.06 -6.25 -11.78
C GLU A 92 7.56 -6.20 -12.10
N LYS A 93 8.11 -4.99 -12.13
CA LYS A 93 9.55 -4.76 -12.32
C LYS A 93 10.41 -5.28 -11.17
N GLU A 94 9.85 -5.30 -9.96
CA GLU A 94 10.55 -5.64 -8.73
C GLU A 94 9.83 -6.79 -8.02
N ILE A 95 10.61 -7.70 -7.43
CA ILE A 95 10.12 -8.83 -6.62
C ILE A 95 9.73 -8.39 -5.20
N GLY A 96 9.05 -9.26 -4.46
CA GLY A 96 8.65 -9.05 -3.06
C GLY A 96 7.15 -8.83 -2.87
N GLY A 97 6.41 -8.52 -3.94
CA GLY A 97 4.96 -8.26 -3.88
C GLY A 97 4.65 -7.11 -2.92
N ASN A 98 3.76 -7.36 -1.95
CA ASN A 98 3.34 -6.36 -0.95
C ASN A 98 4.33 -6.20 0.23
N ALA A 99 5.42 -6.98 0.26
CA ALA A 99 6.42 -6.94 1.33
C ALA A 99 7.62 -6.04 1.02
N LYS A 100 7.46 -5.10 0.09
CA LYS A 100 8.48 -4.11 -0.30
C LYS A 100 8.51 -2.92 0.67
#